data_AF-A0A929V139-F1
#
_entry.id   AF-A0A929V139-F1
#
_cell.length_a   1.000
_cell.length_b   1.000
_cell.length_c   1.000
_cell.angle_alpha   90.00
_cell.angle_beta   90.00
_cell.angle_gamma   90.00
#
_symmetry.space_group_name_H-M   'P 1'
#
loop_
_entity.id
_entity.type
_entity.pdbx_description
1 polymer ?
#
loop_
_entity_poly.entity_id
_entity_poly.type
_entity_poly.pdbx_seq_one_letter_code
_entity_poly.pdbx_strand_id
1 'polypeptide(L)'
;MRRKYSLPKVGMLAIVVALVISVTAFFIYTYAAPSSPNWTITGKSWVTKQFNPSDTTNYGSNWTVAPGRLKNVKPGDTVDWWHSLFVSGGATDNVVTGVQQDVFDLSSNQPMDNDVSLNDRGAWHNEDPRWFNVMTDWKDYAWRRINNPADYNTTSMEALNGKSRLEDLHGELGKNKFMYTRVIKREDMGKRICQRIYWSKRNSLPVSGWGYSQYACVEVPYDYDVEPSVSVNSDYIDAENVTKIEGINAGLNNKGTSKTQNSSYALARFVVRGAEVSGLTGKSDVVSLPGGTADNDWPCAIVRLIKGQYKDSLNIDSGACGKIVQNTGSQLNTGQTPVATNQIDNLDRVKLSANDSLCYVVMVSNYNGSAPSTDFKYAVKCIRSSKRPKVQVWGGDIKTDKEVITSRTSNNVNVPDENLSRIELDKTSIRAKGLWGTGLDKDGNKIGGDVHFSPGEYGFKG
;
A
#
# COMPACT_ATOMS: atom_id res chain seq x y z
N MET A 1 8.69 71.46 -87.93
CA MET A 1 7.55 70.51 -87.97
C MET A 1 7.81 69.39 -86.96
N ARG A 2 7.08 69.34 -85.83
CA ARG A 2 7.17 68.25 -84.84
C ARG A 2 6.16 67.16 -85.20
N ARG A 3 6.64 65.95 -85.53
CA ARG A 3 5.78 64.76 -85.69
C ARG A 3 5.38 64.23 -84.31
N LYS A 4 4.08 64.25 -84.01
CA LYS A 4 3.48 63.53 -82.87
C LYS A 4 3.40 62.05 -83.25
N TYR A 5 4.10 61.19 -82.51
CA TYR A 5 3.88 59.74 -82.58
C TYR A 5 2.68 59.41 -81.68
N SER A 6 1.57 59.04 -82.30
CA SER A 6 0.41 58.43 -81.64
C SER A 6 0.73 56.96 -81.42
N LEU A 7 0.96 56.54 -80.17
CA LEU A 7 0.96 55.11 -79.83
C LEU A 7 -0.43 54.52 -80.17
N PRO A 8 -0.50 53.40 -80.91
CA PRO A 8 -1.78 52.77 -81.20
C PRO A 8 -2.42 52.25 -79.90
N LYS A 9 -3.67 52.65 -79.66
CA LYS A 9 -4.48 52.29 -78.47
C LYS A 9 -4.51 50.79 -78.17
N VAL A 10 -4.28 49.94 -79.18
CA VAL A 10 -4.27 48.48 -79.07
C VAL A 10 -3.03 47.96 -78.32
N GLY A 11 -1.86 48.60 -78.49
CA GLY A 11 -0.63 48.20 -77.78
C GLY A 11 -0.67 48.52 -76.29
N MET A 12 -1.31 49.63 -75.92
CA MET A 12 -1.48 50.02 -74.51
C MET A 12 -2.48 49.10 -73.79
N LEU A 13 -3.54 48.64 -74.46
CA LEU A 13 -4.48 47.69 -73.90
C LEU A 13 -3.82 46.31 -73.67
N ALA A 14 -3.02 45.83 -74.63
CA ALA A 14 -2.31 44.55 -74.50
C ALA A 14 -1.30 44.55 -73.35
N ILE A 15 -0.57 45.65 -73.16
CA ILE A 15 0.38 45.81 -72.05
C ILE A 15 -0.35 45.85 -70.71
N VAL A 16 -1.50 46.55 -70.63
CA VAL A 16 -2.31 46.62 -69.40
C VAL A 16 -2.92 45.27 -69.06
N VAL A 17 -3.44 44.53 -70.05
CA VAL A 17 -3.99 43.18 -69.84
C VAL A 17 -2.90 42.20 -69.41
N ALA A 18 -1.72 42.25 -70.02
CA ALA A 18 -0.58 41.43 -69.59
C ALA A 18 -0.15 41.76 -68.16
N LEU A 19 -0.04 43.04 -67.81
CA LEU A 19 0.28 43.47 -66.44
C LEU A 19 -0.79 43.04 -65.43
N VAL A 20 -2.07 43.14 -65.77
CA VAL A 20 -3.15 42.68 -64.89
C VAL A 20 -3.09 41.17 -64.71
N ILE A 21 -2.87 40.38 -65.76
CA ILE A 21 -2.72 38.92 -65.64
C ILE A 21 -1.48 38.57 -64.81
N SER A 22 -0.35 39.25 -65.03
CA SER A 22 0.88 39.02 -64.26
C SER A 22 0.73 39.41 -62.79
N VAL A 23 0.07 40.53 -62.49
CA VAL A 23 -0.20 40.97 -61.11
C VAL A 23 -1.21 40.04 -60.45
N THR A 24 -2.26 39.61 -61.16
CA THR A 24 -3.25 38.66 -60.60
C THR A 24 -2.61 37.29 -60.36
N ALA A 25 -1.77 36.80 -61.26
CA ALA A 25 -1.00 35.58 -61.07
C ALA A 25 0.01 35.71 -59.92
N PHE A 26 0.67 36.87 -59.78
CA PHE A 26 1.58 37.16 -58.67
C PHE A 26 0.82 37.20 -57.34
N PHE A 27 -0.36 37.83 -57.27
CA PHE A 27 -1.22 37.86 -56.08
C PHE A 27 -1.76 36.46 -55.73
N ILE A 28 -2.17 35.65 -56.70
CA ILE A 28 -2.55 34.25 -56.45
C ILE A 28 -1.33 33.46 -55.95
N TYR A 29 -0.15 33.65 -56.52
CA TYR A 29 1.05 32.90 -56.10
C TYR A 29 1.64 33.36 -54.76
N THR A 30 1.51 34.65 -54.40
CA THR A 30 2.01 35.20 -53.13
C THR A 30 1.00 35.16 -51.99
N TYR A 31 -0.31 35.23 -52.26
CA TYR A 31 -1.36 35.22 -51.23
C TYR A 31 -2.22 33.94 -51.21
N ALA A 32 -2.11 33.06 -52.22
CA ALA A 32 -2.63 31.69 -52.16
C ALA A 32 -1.54 30.64 -51.93
N ALA A 33 -0.36 31.05 -51.42
CA ALA A 33 0.45 30.15 -50.62
C ALA A 33 -0.43 29.64 -49.48
N PRO A 34 -0.58 28.32 -49.29
CA PRO A 34 -1.63 27.78 -48.44
C PRO A 34 -1.47 28.37 -47.05
N SER A 35 -2.51 29.10 -46.61
CA SER A 35 -2.77 29.35 -45.20
C SER A 35 -2.59 28.01 -44.50
N SER A 36 -1.49 27.87 -43.77
CA SER A 36 -1.30 26.95 -42.65
C SER A 36 -2.23 25.72 -42.69
N PRO A 37 -1.78 24.49 -43.03
CA PRO A 37 -2.66 23.33 -43.09
C PRO A 37 -3.60 23.26 -41.87
N ASN A 38 -4.92 23.30 -42.06
CA ASN A 38 -5.90 23.43 -40.97
C ASN A 38 -5.97 22.21 -40.04
N TRP A 39 -5.06 21.25 -40.18
CA TRP A 39 -5.08 20.01 -39.42
C TRP A 39 -4.33 20.12 -38.07
N THR A 40 -4.86 19.44 -37.05
CA THR A 40 -4.23 19.27 -35.73
C THR A 40 -4.22 17.81 -35.35
N ILE A 41 -3.09 17.32 -34.82
CA ILE A 41 -2.96 15.96 -34.27
C ILE A 41 -2.90 16.04 -32.74
N THR A 42 -3.67 15.18 -32.10
CA THR A 42 -3.54 14.85 -30.67
C THR A 42 -3.44 13.34 -30.51
N GLY A 43 -3.02 12.88 -29.34
CA GLY A 43 -2.93 11.45 -29.05
C GLY A 43 -3.36 11.14 -27.63
N LYS A 44 -3.77 9.89 -27.42
CA LYS A 44 -4.10 9.35 -26.09
C LYS A 44 -3.48 7.96 -25.94
N SER A 45 -3.13 7.65 -24.70
CA SER A 45 -2.52 6.38 -24.33
C SER A 45 -3.26 5.77 -23.13
N TRP A 46 -3.34 4.45 -23.11
CA TRP A 46 -4.00 3.67 -22.07
C TRP A 46 -3.19 2.43 -21.73
N VAL A 47 -3.39 1.89 -20.53
CA VAL A 47 -2.76 0.66 -20.08
C VAL A 47 -3.75 -0.23 -19.33
N THR A 48 -3.64 -1.55 -19.46
CA THR A 48 -4.46 -2.51 -18.72
C THR A 48 -3.68 -3.80 -18.41
N LYS A 49 -4.19 -4.60 -17.48
CA LYS A 49 -3.75 -5.99 -17.25
C LYS A 49 -4.79 -7.04 -17.66
N GLN A 50 -5.92 -6.59 -18.19
CA GLN A 50 -7.10 -7.42 -18.46
C GLN A 50 -7.50 -7.36 -19.94
N PHE A 51 -6.50 -7.32 -20.82
CA PHE A 51 -6.78 -7.29 -22.25
C PHE A 51 -7.45 -8.60 -22.70
N ASN A 52 -8.63 -8.48 -23.29
CA ASN A 52 -9.32 -9.59 -23.93
C ASN A 52 -9.17 -9.46 -25.46
N PRO A 53 -8.42 -10.35 -26.12
CA PRO A 53 -8.27 -10.34 -27.59
C PRO A 53 -9.60 -10.52 -28.33
N SER A 54 -10.59 -11.16 -27.70
CA SER A 54 -11.92 -11.43 -28.27
C SER A 54 -12.84 -10.20 -28.21
N ASP A 55 -12.53 -9.21 -27.38
CA ASP A 55 -13.34 -8.00 -27.20
C ASP A 55 -12.59 -6.77 -27.72
N THR A 56 -12.43 -6.73 -29.04
CA THR A 56 -11.67 -5.70 -29.77
C THR A 56 -12.39 -4.35 -29.88
N THR A 57 -13.45 -4.16 -29.10
CA THR A 57 -14.31 -2.97 -29.13
C THR A 57 -14.55 -2.34 -27.77
N ASN A 58 -14.25 -3.05 -26.67
CA ASN A 58 -14.54 -2.61 -25.30
C ASN A 58 -13.29 -2.06 -24.61
N TYR A 59 -12.98 -0.82 -24.97
CA TYR A 59 -11.92 -0.03 -24.36
C TYR A 59 -12.59 0.76 -23.24
N GLY A 60 -12.97 0.00 -22.20
CA GLY A 60 -13.80 0.44 -21.08
C GLY A 60 -13.10 0.31 -19.72
N SER A 61 -13.91 0.28 -18.66
CA SER A 61 -13.61 0.51 -17.22
C SER A 61 -12.30 -0.02 -16.63
N ASN A 62 -11.67 -1.00 -17.28
CA ASN A 62 -10.48 -1.70 -16.78
C ASN A 62 -9.19 -1.21 -17.45
N TRP A 63 -9.29 -0.26 -18.39
CA TRP A 63 -8.16 0.49 -18.92
C TRP A 63 -7.93 1.74 -18.08
N THR A 64 -6.70 1.93 -17.65
CA THR A 64 -6.27 3.18 -17.04
C THR A 64 -5.82 4.14 -18.14
N VAL A 65 -6.57 5.22 -18.32
CA VAL A 65 -6.25 6.28 -19.28
C VAL A 65 -5.13 7.16 -18.72
N ALA A 66 -4.15 7.53 -19.54
CA ALA A 66 -3.17 8.55 -19.17
C ALA A 66 -3.87 9.87 -18.79
N PRO A 67 -3.42 10.58 -17.74
CA PRO A 67 -2.16 10.38 -16.99
C PRO A 67 -2.31 9.43 -15.79
N GLY A 68 -3.42 8.70 -15.68
CA GLY A 68 -3.62 7.68 -14.67
C GLY A 68 -2.57 6.56 -14.77
N ARG A 69 -2.36 5.86 -13.65
CA ARG A 69 -1.35 4.80 -13.54
C ARG A 69 -1.97 3.49 -13.08
N LEU A 70 -1.59 2.40 -13.73
CA LEU A 70 -1.95 1.05 -13.30
C LEU A 70 -1.03 0.63 -12.15
N LYS A 71 -1.58 0.54 -10.94
CA LYS A 71 -0.84 0.21 -9.71
C LYS A 71 -0.92 -1.27 -9.37
N ASN A 72 -0.07 -1.69 -8.42
CA ASN A 72 -0.07 -3.03 -7.82
C ASN A 72 0.15 -4.16 -8.83
N VAL A 73 0.96 -3.90 -9.87
CA VAL A 73 1.30 -4.91 -10.87
C VAL A 73 2.49 -5.72 -10.38
N LYS A 74 2.43 -7.03 -10.52
CA LYS A 74 3.41 -7.96 -9.94
C LYS A 74 4.19 -8.71 -11.03
N PRO A 75 5.40 -9.21 -10.72
CA PRO A 75 6.07 -10.16 -11.60
C PRO A 75 5.15 -11.32 -12.00
N GLY A 76 5.10 -11.63 -13.30
CA GLY A 76 4.18 -12.59 -13.90
C GLY A 76 2.91 -11.97 -14.48
N ASP A 77 2.50 -10.76 -14.04
CA ASP A 77 1.37 -10.06 -14.64
C ASP A 77 1.70 -9.67 -16.08
N THR A 78 0.68 -9.75 -16.93
CA THR A 78 0.75 -9.28 -18.30
C THR A 78 0.07 -7.92 -18.41
N VAL A 79 0.77 -6.93 -18.95
CA VAL A 79 0.23 -5.58 -19.18
C VAL A 79 0.25 -5.22 -20.65
N ASP A 80 -0.80 -4.53 -21.09
CA ASP A 80 -1.02 -4.14 -22.47
C ASP A 80 -1.23 -2.64 -22.55
N TRP A 81 -0.64 -2.01 -23.57
CA TRP A 81 -0.85 -0.62 -23.88
C TRP A 81 -1.67 -0.44 -25.16
N TRP A 82 -2.40 0.66 -25.18
CA TRP A 82 -3.15 1.12 -26.33
C TRP A 82 -2.78 2.57 -26.60
N HIS A 83 -2.58 2.92 -27.88
CA HIS A 83 -2.31 4.29 -28.27
C HIS A 83 -3.14 4.70 -29.48
N SER A 84 -3.75 5.88 -29.43
CA SER A 84 -4.57 6.41 -30.51
C SER A 84 -4.11 7.81 -30.91
N LEU A 85 -4.30 8.13 -32.20
CA LEU A 85 -4.21 9.49 -32.72
C LEU A 85 -5.59 9.99 -33.09
N PHE A 86 -5.75 11.30 -32.95
CA PHE A 86 -6.92 12.04 -33.42
C PHE A 86 -6.43 13.17 -34.31
N VAL A 87 -7.05 13.27 -35.48
CA VAL A 87 -6.73 14.25 -36.51
C VAL A 87 -7.98 15.07 -36.76
N SER A 88 -7.89 16.38 -36.58
CA SER A 88 -9.01 17.30 -36.78
C SER A 88 -8.63 18.40 -37.75
N GLY A 89 -9.61 19.03 -38.42
CA GLY A 89 -9.40 20.21 -39.27
C GLY A 89 -8.85 19.95 -40.69
N GLY A 90 -8.64 18.69 -41.07
CA GLY A 90 -8.31 18.28 -42.43
C GLY A 90 -7.41 17.05 -42.49
N ALA A 91 -7.12 16.56 -43.69
CA ALA A 91 -6.10 15.55 -43.90
C ALA A 91 -4.70 16.13 -43.62
N THR A 92 -3.81 15.31 -43.05
CA THR A 92 -2.44 15.67 -42.76
C THR A 92 -1.56 15.57 -44.00
N ASP A 93 -0.41 16.24 -43.96
CA ASP A 93 0.73 15.89 -44.81
C ASP A 93 1.35 14.56 -44.35
N ASN A 94 2.47 14.13 -44.95
CA ASN A 94 3.22 12.99 -44.45
C ASN A 94 3.78 13.30 -43.05
N VAL A 95 3.28 12.56 -42.05
CA VAL A 95 3.64 12.70 -40.65
C VAL A 95 4.33 11.41 -40.21
N VAL A 96 5.47 11.56 -39.55
CA VAL A 96 6.12 10.47 -38.81
C VAL A 96 5.40 10.29 -37.48
N THR A 97 5.03 9.07 -37.16
CA THR A 97 4.39 8.69 -35.90
C THR A 97 5.22 7.61 -35.23
N GLY A 98 5.19 7.56 -33.90
CA GLY A 98 5.96 6.57 -33.17
C GLY A 98 5.48 6.35 -31.74
N VAL A 99 6.07 5.39 -31.04
CA VAL A 99 5.82 5.09 -29.63
C VAL A 99 7.15 5.15 -28.91
N GLN A 100 7.09 5.78 -27.75
CA GLN A 100 8.20 5.89 -26.83
C GLN A 100 7.87 5.07 -25.59
N GLN A 101 8.83 4.28 -25.13
CA GLN A 101 8.80 3.66 -23.81
C GLN A 101 9.94 4.19 -22.94
N ASP A 102 9.56 4.57 -21.72
CA ASP A 102 10.50 4.97 -20.68
C ASP A 102 10.27 4.13 -19.43
N VAL A 103 11.35 3.88 -18.71
CA VAL A 103 11.31 3.21 -17.41
C VAL A 103 11.93 4.16 -16.40
N PHE A 104 11.27 4.33 -15.27
CA PHE A 104 11.65 5.22 -14.19
C PHE A 104 11.75 4.44 -12.88
N ASP A 105 12.59 4.87 -11.95
CA ASP A 105 12.50 4.38 -10.58
C ASP A 105 11.20 4.89 -9.94
N LEU A 106 10.52 4.07 -9.12
CA LEU A 106 9.25 4.46 -8.48
C LEU A 106 9.39 5.67 -7.56
N SER A 107 10.56 5.83 -6.95
CA SER A 107 10.91 6.96 -6.09
C SER A 107 11.17 8.25 -6.87
N SER A 108 11.33 8.17 -8.19
CA SER A 108 11.53 9.34 -9.03
C SER A 108 10.20 9.96 -9.46
N ASN A 109 10.20 11.30 -9.50
CA ASN A 109 9.12 12.02 -10.14
C ASN A 109 9.13 11.69 -11.64
N GLN A 110 7.94 11.40 -12.17
CA GLN A 110 7.77 11.31 -13.61
C GLN A 110 8.14 12.68 -14.21
N PRO A 111 9.05 12.74 -15.20
CA PRO A 111 9.35 13.98 -15.88
C PRO A 111 8.08 14.55 -16.54
N MET A 112 8.00 15.87 -16.66
CA MET A 112 6.85 16.50 -17.31
C MET A 112 6.74 16.02 -18.76
N ASP A 113 5.53 15.88 -19.29
CA ASP A 113 5.33 15.37 -20.66
C ASP A 113 6.04 16.23 -21.73
N ASN A 114 6.29 17.52 -21.43
CA ASN A 114 7.00 18.49 -22.28
C ASN A 114 8.49 18.62 -21.95
N ASP A 115 9.04 17.78 -21.09
CA ASP A 115 10.46 17.81 -20.74
C ASP A 115 11.29 17.41 -21.97
N VAL A 116 12.00 18.39 -22.54
CA VAL A 116 12.81 18.23 -23.76
C VAL A 116 13.96 17.26 -23.53
N SER A 117 14.41 17.06 -22.29
CA SER A 117 15.43 16.05 -21.94
C SER A 117 14.95 14.62 -22.15
N LEU A 118 13.63 14.41 -22.30
CA LEU A 118 13.07 13.12 -22.65
C LEU A 118 13.32 12.74 -24.10
N ASN A 119 13.54 13.70 -25.02
CA ASN A 119 13.65 13.43 -26.46
C ASN A 119 14.81 12.50 -26.82
N ASP A 120 15.85 12.47 -25.99
CA ASP A 120 17.02 11.60 -26.14
C ASP A 120 17.01 10.42 -25.13
N ARG A 121 15.94 10.27 -24.34
CA ARG A 121 15.79 9.23 -23.30
C ARG A 121 14.76 8.18 -23.70
N GLY A 122 15.00 6.94 -23.27
CA GLY A 122 14.09 5.81 -23.52
C GLY A 122 14.29 5.13 -24.88
N ALA A 123 13.41 4.17 -25.17
CA ALA A 123 13.41 3.43 -26.42
C ALA A 123 12.33 3.98 -27.36
N TRP A 124 12.69 4.12 -28.64
CA TRP A 124 11.89 4.81 -29.65
C TRP A 124 11.74 3.95 -30.89
N HIS A 125 10.63 4.10 -31.61
CA HIS A 125 10.54 3.66 -32.99
C HIS A 125 9.69 4.60 -33.79
N ASN A 126 10.15 4.90 -35.00
CA ASN A 126 9.43 5.70 -35.97
C ASN A 126 8.82 4.77 -37.00
N GLU A 127 7.55 4.99 -37.32
CA GLU A 127 6.98 4.48 -38.55
C GLU A 127 7.45 5.28 -39.76
N ASP A 128 7.31 4.64 -40.91
CA ASP A 128 7.48 5.31 -42.18
C ASP A 128 6.50 6.51 -42.28
N PRO A 129 6.96 7.67 -42.78
CA PRO A 129 6.10 8.84 -42.94
C PRO A 129 4.85 8.52 -43.78
N ARG A 130 3.67 8.86 -43.27
CA ARG A 130 2.39 8.63 -43.95
C ARG A 130 1.40 9.75 -43.71
N TRP A 131 0.44 9.87 -44.61
CA TRP A 131 -0.67 10.81 -44.50
C TRP A 131 -1.82 10.21 -43.69
N PHE A 132 -2.60 11.06 -43.03
CA PHE A 132 -3.77 10.68 -42.23
C PHE A 132 -4.99 11.53 -42.61
N ASN A 133 -6.14 10.90 -42.77
CA ASN A 133 -7.42 11.62 -42.87
C ASN A 133 -7.85 12.17 -41.50
N VAL A 134 -8.94 12.93 -41.49
CA VAL A 134 -9.63 13.28 -40.24
C VAL A 134 -9.96 12.00 -39.45
N MET A 135 -9.58 11.97 -38.18
CA MET A 135 -9.73 10.87 -37.25
C MET A 135 -10.33 11.41 -35.96
N THR A 136 -11.57 11.03 -35.70
CA THR A 136 -12.36 11.52 -34.56
C THR A 136 -12.68 10.42 -33.57
N ASP A 137 -12.66 9.16 -34.01
CA ASP A 137 -12.75 8.00 -33.14
C ASP A 137 -11.35 7.51 -32.78
N TRP A 138 -11.17 7.10 -31.53
CA TRP A 138 -9.91 6.56 -31.05
C TRP A 138 -9.57 5.22 -31.73
N LYS A 139 -10.53 4.56 -32.38
CA LYS A 139 -10.32 3.37 -33.22
C LYS A 139 -9.77 3.69 -34.61
N ASP A 140 -9.98 4.91 -35.12
CA ASP A 140 -9.66 5.29 -36.50
C ASP A 140 -8.17 5.11 -36.79
N TYR A 141 -7.34 5.38 -35.79
CA TYR A 141 -5.95 5.01 -35.78
C TYR A 141 -5.55 4.58 -34.38
N ALA A 142 -5.23 3.30 -34.26
CA ALA A 142 -4.80 2.73 -33.01
C ALA A 142 -3.71 1.69 -33.15
N TRP A 143 -2.79 1.77 -32.21
CA TRP A 143 -1.77 0.80 -31.94
C TRP A 143 -2.30 -0.18 -30.90
N ARG A 144 -2.51 -1.43 -31.31
CA ARG A 144 -2.92 -2.53 -30.43
C ARG A 144 -2.21 -3.84 -30.71
N ARG A 145 -2.02 -4.68 -29.68
CA ARG A 145 -1.38 -6.01 -29.74
C ARG A 145 -1.73 -6.81 -31.01
N ILE A 146 -3.01 -6.83 -31.40
CA ILE A 146 -3.50 -7.59 -32.57
C ILE A 146 -2.85 -7.15 -33.89
N ASN A 147 -2.47 -5.88 -34.03
CA ASN A 147 -1.92 -5.34 -35.26
C ASN A 147 -0.44 -5.74 -35.47
N ASN A 148 0.20 -6.36 -34.47
CA ASN A 148 1.57 -6.84 -34.55
C ASN A 148 1.74 -8.07 -33.66
N PRO A 149 1.40 -9.29 -34.13
CA PRO A 149 1.24 -10.49 -33.29
C PRO A 149 2.54 -11.26 -32.99
N ALA A 150 3.72 -10.64 -33.15
CA ALA A 150 5.00 -11.34 -32.89
C ALA A 150 5.03 -11.98 -31.49
N ASP A 151 5.75 -13.11 -31.33
CA ASP A 151 5.81 -13.87 -30.08
C ASP A 151 6.44 -13.04 -28.95
N TYR A 152 5.57 -12.40 -28.16
CA TYR A 152 5.97 -11.51 -27.06
C TYR A 152 6.28 -12.23 -25.76
N ASN A 153 6.08 -13.54 -25.71
CA ASN A 153 6.30 -14.35 -24.52
C ASN A 153 7.78 -14.40 -24.08
N THR A 154 8.73 -14.03 -24.97
CA THR A 154 10.18 -14.09 -24.70
C THR A 154 10.93 -12.81 -25.04
N THR A 155 10.29 -11.79 -25.62
CA THR A 155 10.97 -10.55 -26.01
C THR A 155 10.99 -9.56 -24.85
N SER A 156 12.04 -9.65 -24.03
CA SER A 156 12.41 -8.53 -23.17
C SER A 156 13.07 -7.45 -24.01
N MET A 157 12.65 -6.20 -23.87
CA MET A 157 13.40 -5.06 -24.42
C MET A 157 14.87 -5.05 -23.93
N GLU A 158 15.15 -5.69 -22.80
CA GLU A 158 16.51 -5.91 -22.27
C GLU A 158 17.42 -6.74 -23.19
N ALA A 159 16.84 -7.61 -24.03
CA ALA A 159 17.61 -8.48 -24.92
C ALA A 159 18.00 -7.80 -26.25
N LEU A 160 17.48 -6.61 -26.56
CA LEU A 160 17.86 -5.92 -27.79
C LEU A 160 19.19 -5.15 -27.69
N ASN A 161 19.63 -4.78 -26.48
CA ASN A 161 20.88 -4.03 -26.29
C ASN A 161 21.76 -4.53 -25.13
N GLY A 162 21.43 -5.64 -24.44
CA GLY A 162 22.30 -6.22 -23.39
C GLY A 162 22.49 -5.34 -22.16
N LYS A 163 21.50 -4.51 -21.85
CA LYS A 163 21.63 -3.36 -20.94
C LYS A 163 20.70 -3.51 -19.73
N SER A 164 21.27 -3.38 -18.54
CA SER A 164 20.68 -3.80 -17.25
C SER A 164 20.28 -2.64 -16.33
N ARG A 165 20.52 -1.39 -16.74
CA ARG A 165 20.22 -0.19 -15.96
C ARG A 165 19.22 0.72 -16.68
N LEU A 166 18.55 1.56 -15.89
CA LEU A 166 17.50 2.48 -16.35
C LEU A 166 18.02 3.47 -17.41
N GLU A 167 19.27 3.92 -17.22
CA GLU A 167 20.07 4.84 -18.06
C GLU A 167 20.56 4.20 -19.37
N ASP A 168 20.07 2.99 -19.66
CA ASP A 168 20.65 2.07 -20.61
C ASP A 168 19.57 1.55 -21.60
N LEU A 169 18.29 1.92 -21.37
CA LEU A 169 17.18 1.66 -22.29
C LEU A 169 17.17 2.54 -23.55
N HIS A 170 18.25 3.27 -23.81
CA HIS A 170 18.41 4.08 -25.02
C HIS A 170 18.63 3.18 -26.24
N GLY A 171 17.73 3.25 -27.22
CA GLY A 171 17.88 2.53 -28.49
C GLY A 171 16.63 2.50 -29.36
N GLU A 172 16.82 2.19 -30.63
CA GLU A 172 15.72 1.92 -31.57
C GLU A 172 15.03 0.59 -31.19
N LEU A 173 13.71 0.59 -31.07
CA LEU A 173 12.94 -0.65 -31.02
C LEU A 173 13.09 -1.32 -32.40
N GLY A 174 13.35 -2.63 -32.43
CA GLY A 174 13.57 -3.35 -33.70
C GLY A 174 12.35 -3.32 -34.64
N LYS A 175 12.58 -3.61 -35.92
CA LYS A 175 11.50 -3.74 -36.92
C LYS A 175 10.44 -4.76 -36.43
N ASN A 176 9.17 -4.35 -36.35
CA ASN A 176 8.04 -5.10 -35.78
C ASN A 176 8.01 -5.21 -34.24
N LYS A 177 8.65 -4.30 -33.50
CA LYS A 177 8.75 -4.35 -32.03
C LYS A 177 8.22 -3.08 -31.37
N PHE A 178 7.11 -2.56 -31.90
CA PHE A 178 6.68 -1.20 -31.62
C PHE A 178 5.79 -1.03 -30.38
N MET A 179 5.05 -2.07 -30.01
CA MET A 179 4.07 -2.00 -28.93
C MET A 179 3.91 -3.39 -28.34
N TYR A 180 3.95 -3.44 -27.01
CA TYR A 180 4.17 -4.69 -26.29
C TYR A 180 3.12 -4.91 -25.24
N THR A 181 2.49 -6.07 -25.35
CA THR A 181 2.19 -6.86 -24.16
C THR A 181 3.50 -7.12 -23.42
N ARG A 182 3.67 -6.60 -22.22
CA ARG A 182 4.84 -6.87 -21.38
C ARG A 182 4.43 -7.81 -20.26
N VAL A 183 5.14 -8.93 -20.14
CA VAL A 183 5.12 -9.71 -18.90
C VAL A 183 6.04 -8.99 -17.92
N ILE A 184 5.49 -8.54 -16.79
CA ILE A 184 6.27 -7.90 -15.73
C ILE A 184 7.21 -8.94 -15.13
N LYS A 185 8.48 -8.57 -14.97
CA LYS A 185 9.47 -9.48 -14.42
C LYS A 185 9.92 -9.05 -13.03
N ARG A 186 10.76 -9.89 -12.41
CA ARG A 186 11.35 -9.59 -11.10
C ARG A 186 12.24 -8.34 -11.15
N GLU A 187 12.98 -8.15 -12.23
CA GLU A 187 13.80 -6.96 -12.43
C GLU A 187 13.00 -5.67 -12.66
N ASP A 188 11.69 -5.74 -12.89
CA ASP A 188 10.81 -4.57 -13.01
C ASP A 188 10.36 -4.03 -11.64
N MET A 189 10.58 -4.79 -10.57
CA MET A 189 10.20 -4.35 -9.22
C MET A 189 10.92 -3.07 -8.83
N GLY A 190 10.17 -2.15 -8.22
CA GLY A 190 10.68 -0.83 -7.89
C GLY A 190 10.62 0.17 -9.06
N LYS A 191 10.10 -0.23 -10.22
CA LYS A 191 10.07 0.61 -11.42
C LYS A 191 8.66 1.04 -11.82
N ARG A 192 8.60 2.18 -12.49
CA ARG A 192 7.45 2.69 -13.23
C ARG A 192 7.77 2.59 -14.72
N ILE A 193 7.00 1.80 -15.47
CA ILE A 193 7.20 1.63 -16.92
C ILE A 193 6.09 2.41 -17.61
N CYS A 194 6.45 3.30 -18.53
CA CYS A 194 5.54 4.22 -19.17
C CYS A 194 5.66 4.13 -20.69
N GLN A 195 4.52 4.17 -21.40
CA GLN A 195 4.50 4.30 -22.86
C GLN A 195 3.64 5.49 -23.28
N ARG A 196 4.01 6.12 -24.39
CA ARG A 196 3.24 7.19 -25.03
C ARG A 196 3.40 7.14 -26.54
N ILE A 197 2.41 7.69 -27.25
CA ILE A 197 2.51 7.93 -28.68
C ILE A 197 3.04 9.33 -28.96
N TYR A 198 3.80 9.47 -30.03
CA TYR A 198 4.32 10.73 -30.52
C TYR A 198 4.15 10.87 -32.03
N TRP A 199 4.22 12.11 -32.50
CA TRP A 199 4.09 12.46 -33.92
C TRP A 199 4.94 13.69 -34.25
N SER A 200 5.47 13.74 -35.47
CA SER A 200 6.21 14.90 -35.95
C SER A 200 5.30 16.14 -36.00
N LYS A 201 5.79 17.27 -35.49
CA LYS A 201 5.11 18.56 -35.65
C LYS A 201 5.28 19.04 -37.10
N ARG A 202 4.19 19.64 -37.61
CA ARG A 202 3.98 20.26 -38.94
C ARG A 202 5.25 20.60 -39.74
N ASN A 203 5.19 20.33 -41.05
CA ASN A 203 6.12 20.80 -42.11
C ASN A 203 7.58 20.90 -41.70
N SER A 204 8.25 19.76 -41.69
CA SER A 204 9.62 19.76 -41.23
C SER A 204 10.39 18.59 -41.85
N LEU A 205 10.74 18.80 -43.12
CA LEU A 205 12.09 18.46 -43.56
C LEU A 205 12.92 19.73 -43.31
N PRO A 206 13.76 19.79 -42.25
CA PRO A 206 13.99 18.79 -41.19
C PRO A 206 13.05 18.94 -39.98
N VAL A 207 12.76 17.83 -39.27
CA VAL A 207 11.70 17.69 -38.24
C VAL A 207 11.77 18.80 -37.18
N SER A 208 10.73 19.63 -37.03
CA SER A 208 10.70 20.88 -36.23
C SER A 208 10.26 20.62 -34.79
N GLY A 209 10.41 19.37 -34.36
CA GLY A 209 10.04 18.87 -33.05
C GLY A 209 8.92 17.84 -33.10
N TRP A 210 8.63 17.27 -31.92
CA TRP A 210 7.68 16.20 -31.72
C TRP A 210 6.49 16.66 -30.86
N GLY A 211 5.30 16.15 -31.17
CA GLY A 211 4.13 16.18 -30.30
C GLY A 211 3.98 14.83 -29.60
N TYR A 212 3.47 14.84 -28.37
CA TYR A 212 3.41 13.66 -27.50
C TYR A 212 2.03 13.55 -26.85
N SER A 213 1.54 12.33 -26.66
CA SER A 213 0.49 12.09 -25.67
C SER A 213 1.07 12.09 -24.26
N GLN A 214 0.19 12.18 -23.27
CA GLN A 214 0.58 11.86 -21.89
C GLN A 214 1.02 10.38 -21.77
N TYR A 215 1.85 10.08 -20.79
CA TYR A 215 2.27 8.71 -20.51
C TYR A 215 1.16 7.87 -19.87
N ALA A 216 0.97 6.66 -20.41
CA ALA A 216 0.25 5.59 -19.73
C ALA A 216 1.27 4.70 -19.02
N CYS A 217 1.20 4.66 -17.68
CA CYS A 217 2.23 4.02 -16.86
C CYS A 217 1.70 2.84 -16.04
N VAL A 218 2.55 1.85 -15.84
CA VAL A 218 2.42 0.80 -14.84
C VAL A 218 3.42 1.02 -13.70
N GLU A 219 2.99 0.83 -12.46
CA GLU A 219 3.82 0.88 -11.26
C GLU A 219 3.98 -0.53 -10.68
N VAL A 220 5.21 -1.02 -10.67
CA VAL A 220 5.58 -2.34 -10.15
C VAL A 220 6.24 -2.14 -8.79
N PRO A 221 5.51 -2.28 -7.67
CA PRO A 221 6.04 -2.04 -6.33
C PRO A 221 7.24 -2.95 -6.02
N TYR A 222 8.09 -2.51 -5.09
CA TYR A 222 9.15 -3.36 -4.55
C TYR A 222 8.57 -4.59 -3.84
N ASP A 223 9.28 -5.71 -3.90
CA ASP A 223 8.89 -6.95 -3.21
C ASP A 223 9.45 -6.99 -1.78
N TYR A 224 8.78 -6.25 -0.90
CA TYR A 224 8.93 -6.36 0.55
C TYR A 224 7.56 -6.28 1.20
N ASP A 225 7.41 -6.99 2.32
CA ASP A 225 6.24 -6.95 3.20
C ASP A 225 6.72 -7.22 4.62
N VAL A 226 6.59 -6.21 5.48
CA VAL A 226 7.12 -6.20 6.83
C VAL A 226 6.01 -6.55 7.80
N GLU A 227 6.23 -7.59 8.58
CA GLU A 227 5.37 -7.97 9.69
C GLU A 227 6.00 -7.57 11.02
N PRO A 228 5.36 -6.66 11.77
CA PRO A 228 5.81 -6.33 13.11
C PRO A 228 5.39 -7.43 14.10
N SER A 229 6.23 -7.67 15.12
CA SER A 229 5.93 -8.59 16.21
C SER A 229 6.43 -8.03 17.54
N VAL A 230 5.70 -8.31 18.62
CA VAL A 230 6.07 -7.95 19.98
C VAL A 230 5.70 -9.07 20.94
N SER A 231 6.59 -9.36 21.87
CA SER A 231 6.38 -10.26 22.98
C SER A 231 6.93 -9.65 24.26
N VAL A 232 6.36 -10.08 25.38
CA VAL A 232 6.86 -9.73 26.71
C VAL A 232 6.92 -11.01 27.52
N ASN A 233 7.99 -11.17 28.30
CA ASN A 233 8.22 -12.39 29.08
C ASN A 233 7.14 -12.64 30.15
N SER A 234 6.40 -11.62 30.56
CA SER A 234 5.31 -11.74 31.50
C SER A 234 3.96 -11.50 30.84
N ASP A 235 2.98 -12.35 31.17
CA ASP A 235 1.57 -12.14 30.84
C ASP A 235 0.78 -11.43 31.96
N TYR A 236 1.42 -11.24 33.13
CA TYR A 236 0.77 -10.70 34.33
C TYR A 236 1.69 -9.75 35.12
N ILE A 237 1.12 -8.67 35.65
CA ILE A 237 1.81 -7.72 36.55
C ILE A 237 0.98 -7.39 37.78
N ASP A 238 1.66 -7.28 38.93
CA ASP A 238 1.03 -6.86 40.19
C ASP A 238 0.82 -5.34 40.19
N ALA A 239 -0.43 -4.91 40.15
CA ALA A 239 -0.81 -3.51 40.01
C ALA A 239 -0.26 -2.59 41.12
N GLU A 240 -0.03 -3.12 42.33
CA GLU A 240 0.34 -2.31 43.51
C GLU A 240 1.84 -1.98 43.60
N ASN A 241 2.72 -2.77 42.98
CA ASN A 241 4.16 -2.70 43.23
C ASN A 241 5.03 -2.71 41.96
N VAL A 242 4.44 -2.65 40.77
CA VAL A 242 5.21 -2.70 39.52
C VAL A 242 5.82 -1.34 39.18
N THR A 243 7.15 -1.27 39.19
CA THR A 243 7.92 -0.06 38.83
C THR A 243 8.59 -0.19 37.47
N LYS A 244 8.81 -1.41 36.99
CA LYS A 244 9.41 -1.69 35.68
C LYS A 244 8.89 -3.00 35.09
N ILE A 245 8.93 -3.09 33.77
CA ILE A 245 8.69 -4.31 32.99
C ILE A 245 9.99 -4.69 32.29
N GLU A 246 10.35 -5.96 32.34
CA GLU A 246 11.55 -6.49 31.72
C GLU A 246 11.19 -7.54 30.65
N GLY A 247 12.14 -7.83 29.76
CA GLY A 247 11.96 -8.88 28.77
C GLY A 247 11.00 -8.50 27.64
N ILE A 248 10.95 -7.21 27.28
CA ILE A 248 10.18 -6.75 26.12
C ILE A 248 11.03 -7.02 24.87
N ASN A 249 10.49 -7.81 23.95
CA ASN A 249 11.12 -8.12 22.68
C ASN A 249 10.22 -7.62 21.56
N ALA A 250 10.77 -6.86 20.62
CA ALA A 250 10.05 -6.37 19.46
C ALA A 250 10.90 -6.54 18.21
N GLY A 251 10.27 -6.96 17.12
CA GLY A 251 10.94 -7.24 15.86
C GLY A 251 10.09 -6.84 14.65
N LEU A 252 10.77 -6.70 13.53
CA LEU A 252 10.18 -6.52 12.21
C LEU A 252 10.69 -7.64 11.32
N ASN A 253 9.79 -8.39 10.70
CA ASN A 253 10.14 -9.46 9.79
C ASN A 253 9.79 -9.07 8.36
N ASN A 254 10.77 -8.70 7.56
CA ASN A 254 10.57 -8.47 6.13
C ASN A 254 10.52 -9.81 5.40
N LYS A 255 9.32 -10.22 4.98
CA LYS A 255 9.04 -11.48 4.29
C LYS A 255 9.30 -11.45 2.79
N GLY A 256 9.52 -10.27 2.21
CA GLY A 256 9.81 -10.17 0.78
C GLY A 256 11.29 -10.40 0.46
N THR A 257 11.62 -10.28 -0.81
CA THR A 257 12.98 -10.56 -1.32
C THR A 257 13.85 -9.33 -1.51
N SER A 258 13.29 -8.14 -1.29
CA SER A 258 14.00 -6.86 -1.39
C SER A 258 14.12 -6.19 -0.03
N LYS A 259 15.13 -5.33 0.14
CA LYS A 259 15.16 -4.39 1.26
C LYS A 259 13.98 -3.42 1.16
N THR A 260 13.53 -2.91 2.30
CA THR A 260 12.50 -1.87 2.29
C THR A 260 13.04 -0.58 1.69
N GLN A 261 12.13 0.28 1.25
CA GLN A 261 12.44 1.70 1.12
C GLN A 261 12.64 2.32 2.52
N ASN A 262 12.91 3.62 2.60
CA ASN A 262 13.04 4.28 3.90
C ASN A 262 11.74 4.11 4.71
N SER A 263 11.85 3.38 5.82
CA SER A 263 10.75 3.06 6.73
C SER A 263 11.06 3.66 8.11
N SER A 264 10.03 4.13 8.78
CA SER A 264 10.11 4.57 10.18
C SER A 264 9.46 3.52 11.05
N TYR A 265 10.06 3.20 12.19
CA TYR A 265 9.53 2.20 13.10
C TYR A 265 9.73 2.59 14.55
N ALA A 266 8.87 2.08 15.42
CA ALA A 266 8.92 2.39 16.83
C ALA A 266 8.36 1.26 17.68
N LEU A 267 8.77 1.26 18.95
CA LEU A 267 8.14 0.54 20.05
C LEU A 267 7.60 1.58 21.03
N ALA A 268 6.32 1.49 21.34
CA ALA A 268 5.66 2.35 22.33
C ALA A 268 4.79 1.53 23.28
N ARG A 269 4.56 2.06 24.47
CA ARG A 269 3.57 1.55 25.43
C ARG A 269 2.31 2.39 25.43
N PHE A 270 1.20 1.80 25.86
CA PHE A 270 -0.04 2.49 26.24
C PHE A 270 -0.85 1.62 27.21
N VAL A 271 -1.95 2.15 27.75
CA VAL A 271 -2.80 1.42 28.69
C VAL A 271 -4.21 1.27 28.15
N VAL A 272 -4.79 0.09 28.30
CA VAL A 272 -6.23 -0.16 28.13
C VAL A 272 -6.86 -0.19 29.52
N ARG A 273 -7.81 0.70 29.77
CA ARG A 273 -8.41 0.89 31.09
C ARG A 273 -9.62 -0.02 31.30
N GLY A 274 -9.67 -0.66 32.47
CA GLY A 274 -10.84 -1.44 32.91
C GLY A 274 -11.21 -2.63 32.02
N ALA A 275 -10.26 -3.15 31.23
CA ALA A 275 -10.43 -4.32 30.40
C ALA A 275 -9.16 -5.17 30.36
N GLU A 276 -9.32 -6.48 30.55
CA GLU A 276 -8.25 -7.45 30.39
C GLU A 276 -8.15 -7.91 28.93
N VAL A 277 -7.11 -7.43 28.24
CA VAL A 277 -6.83 -7.78 26.85
C VAL A 277 -5.43 -8.36 26.73
N SER A 278 -5.25 -9.37 25.89
CA SER A 278 -3.92 -9.94 25.55
C SER A 278 -3.31 -9.30 24.31
N GLY A 279 -4.12 -8.62 23.50
CA GLY A 279 -3.74 -7.90 22.29
C GLY A 279 -4.95 -7.20 21.68
N LEU A 280 -4.75 -6.54 20.55
CA LEU A 280 -5.82 -5.91 19.78
C LEU A 280 -6.21 -6.80 18.61
N THR A 281 -7.47 -7.23 18.55
CA THR A 281 -8.00 -8.09 17.48
C THR A 281 -9.30 -7.50 16.92
N GLY A 282 -9.79 -8.02 15.79
CA GLY A 282 -11.09 -7.65 15.22
C GLY A 282 -11.16 -6.28 14.52
N LYS A 283 -10.04 -5.56 14.38
CA LYS A 283 -9.90 -4.36 13.53
C LYS A 283 -8.67 -4.51 12.63
N SER A 284 -8.50 -3.56 11.70
CA SER A 284 -7.31 -3.50 10.84
C SER A 284 -6.05 -3.29 11.68
N ASP A 285 -4.95 -3.93 11.29
CA ASP A 285 -3.60 -3.76 11.82
C ASP A 285 -2.85 -2.58 11.17
N VAL A 286 -3.56 -1.72 10.44
CA VAL A 286 -3.01 -0.58 9.70
C VAL A 286 -3.74 0.71 10.10
N VAL A 287 -2.97 1.79 10.27
CA VAL A 287 -3.48 3.16 10.45
C VAL A 287 -2.71 4.14 9.59
N SER A 288 -3.40 5.18 9.12
CA SER A 288 -2.80 6.25 8.30
C SER A 288 -2.61 7.51 9.14
N LEU A 289 -1.36 7.98 9.22
CA LEU A 289 -1.01 9.23 9.88
C LEU A 289 -1.15 10.40 8.89
N PRO A 290 -2.16 11.27 9.01
CA PRO A 290 -2.31 12.40 8.09
C PRO A 290 -1.08 13.31 8.16
N GLY A 291 -0.57 13.71 6.99
CA GLY A 291 0.62 14.55 6.88
C GLY A 291 0.47 15.83 7.70
N GLY A 292 1.40 16.06 8.63
CA GLY A 292 1.34 17.21 9.55
C GLY A 292 1.88 16.97 10.95
N THR A 293 2.17 15.72 11.35
CA THR A 293 2.93 15.47 12.60
C THR A 293 4.41 15.75 12.36
N ALA A 294 4.77 17.02 12.54
CA ALA A 294 6.12 17.39 12.93
C ALA A 294 6.48 16.68 14.26
N ASP A 295 7.73 16.24 14.35
CA ASP A 295 8.51 16.04 15.58
C ASP A 295 8.16 14.90 16.55
N ASN A 296 9.13 13.98 16.73
CA ASN A 296 9.46 13.12 17.89
C ASN A 296 8.40 12.31 18.67
N ASP A 297 7.10 12.58 18.55
CA ASP A 297 5.97 11.91 19.24
C ASP A 297 5.03 11.18 18.28
N TRP A 298 5.43 11.01 17.01
CA TRP A 298 4.63 10.24 16.05
C TRP A 298 4.23 8.84 16.56
N PRO A 299 5.03 8.09 17.36
CA PRO A 299 4.57 6.80 17.88
C PRO A 299 3.31 6.90 18.74
N CYS A 300 3.18 7.97 19.55
CA CYS A 300 1.99 8.20 20.35
C CYS A 300 0.84 8.80 19.53
N ALA A 301 1.12 9.52 18.44
CA ALA A 301 0.08 9.89 17.47
C ALA A 301 -0.56 8.64 16.83
N ILE A 302 0.25 7.63 16.47
CA ILE A 302 -0.25 6.33 16.00
C ILE A 302 -1.14 5.66 17.06
N VAL A 303 -0.72 5.64 18.33
CA VAL A 303 -1.57 5.11 19.43
C VAL A 303 -2.92 5.83 19.52
N ARG A 304 -2.97 7.16 19.30
CA ARG A 304 -4.24 7.92 19.26
C ARG A 304 -5.12 7.50 18.07
N LEU A 305 -4.54 7.14 16.92
CA LEU A 305 -5.29 6.60 15.78
C LEU A 305 -5.83 5.20 16.05
N ILE A 306 -5.02 4.33 16.69
CA ILE A 306 -5.46 3.01 17.16
C ILE A 306 -6.62 3.16 18.14
N LYS A 307 -6.52 4.09 19.10
CA LYS A 307 -7.64 4.46 19.99
C LYS A 307 -8.91 4.79 19.20
N GLY A 308 -8.79 5.56 18.12
CA GLY A 308 -9.91 5.89 17.24
C GLY A 308 -10.60 4.65 16.63
N GLN A 309 -9.84 3.63 16.24
CA GLN A 309 -10.39 2.38 15.69
C GLN A 309 -11.16 1.53 16.71
N TYR A 310 -10.77 1.63 17.99
CA TYR A 310 -11.32 0.83 19.10
C TYR A 310 -12.21 1.61 20.05
N LYS A 311 -12.57 2.86 19.71
CA LYS A 311 -13.32 3.78 20.60
C LYS A 311 -14.63 3.21 21.13
N ASP A 312 -15.27 2.31 20.39
CA ASP A 312 -16.58 1.73 20.72
C ASP A 312 -16.46 0.43 21.54
N SER A 313 -15.24 -0.10 21.73
CA SER A 313 -15.01 -1.41 22.38
C SER A 313 -13.98 -1.38 23.50
N LEU A 314 -13.00 -0.46 23.48
CA LEU A 314 -11.92 -0.39 24.44
C LEU A 314 -11.66 1.05 24.89
N ASN A 315 -11.40 1.23 26.19
CA ASN A 315 -10.97 2.52 26.74
C ASN A 315 -9.44 2.64 26.69
N ILE A 316 -8.91 3.01 25.52
CA ILE A 316 -7.47 3.23 25.34
C ILE A 316 -7.06 4.60 25.92
N ASP A 317 -6.20 4.57 26.94
CA ASP A 317 -5.57 5.74 27.53
C ASP A 317 -4.30 6.10 26.73
N SER A 318 -4.51 6.88 25.66
CA SER A 318 -3.43 7.43 24.85
C SER A 318 -2.59 8.48 25.59
N GLY A 319 -3.04 9.00 26.74
CA GLY A 319 -2.27 9.91 27.58
C GLY A 319 -1.18 9.19 28.39
N ALA A 320 -1.39 7.90 28.66
CA ALA A 320 -0.38 7.00 29.22
C ALA A 320 0.63 6.48 28.16
N CYS A 321 0.55 6.97 26.92
CA CYS A 321 1.47 6.56 25.88
C CYS A 321 2.92 6.96 26.22
N GLY A 322 3.84 6.02 26.03
CA GLY A 322 5.26 6.26 26.20
C GLY A 322 6.05 5.65 25.07
N LYS A 323 6.80 6.47 24.35
CA LYS A 323 7.80 6.01 23.39
C LYS A 323 8.95 5.32 24.11
N ILE A 324 9.33 4.14 23.62
CA ILE A 324 10.46 3.35 24.15
C ILE A 324 11.61 3.35 23.14
N VAL A 325 11.33 2.95 21.89
CA VAL A 325 12.28 2.96 20.78
C VAL A 325 11.67 3.73 19.60
N GLN A 326 12.48 4.49 18.89
CA GLN A 326 12.09 5.13 17.63
C GLN A 326 13.26 5.16 16.67
N ASN A 327 12.98 4.83 15.42
CA ASN A 327 13.86 5.04 14.29
C ASN A 327 13.08 5.74 13.17
N THR A 328 13.74 6.67 12.48
CA THR A 328 13.13 7.44 11.39
C THR A 328 13.99 7.27 10.14
N GLY A 329 13.39 6.70 9.07
CA GLY A 329 13.99 6.68 7.73
C GLY A 329 15.11 5.66 7.51
N SER A 330 15.01 4.46 8.07
CA SER A 330 15.97 3.37 7.81
C SER A 330 15.44 2.35 6.80
N GLN A 331 16.33 1.77 6.01
CA GLN A 331 16.03 0.59 5.20
C GLN A 331 16.17 -0.68 6.05
N LEU A 332 15.20 -1.58 5.94
CA LEU A 332 15.21 -2.87 6.62
C LEU A 332 15.68 -3.94 5.63
N ASN A 333 16.63 -4.78 6.05
CA ASN A 333 17.05 -5.93 5.26
C ASN A 333 15.92 -6.97 5.18
N THR A 334 16.05 -7.94 4.29
CA THR A 334 15.19 -9.13 4.26
C THR A 334 15.36 -9.94 5.55
N GLY A 335 14.27 -10.53 6.05
CA GLY A 335 14.25 -11.30 7.30
C GLY A 335 14.06 -10.44 8.55
N GLN A 336 14.55 -10.94 9.68
CA GLN A 336 14.33 -10.35 11.00
C GLN A 336 15.22 -9.12 11.24
N THR A 337 14.60 -8.02 11.66
CA THR A 337 15.27 -6.84 12.21
C THR A 337 14.79 -6.63 13.65
N PRO A 338 15.68 -6.73 14.66
CA PRO A 338 15.30 -6.46 16.04
C PRO A 338 15.06 -4.96 16.23
N VAL A 339 13.93 -4.61 16.85
CA VAL A 339 13.62 -3.24 17.30
C VAL A 339 14.04 -3.10 18.76
N ALA A 340 13.80 -4.12 19.57
CA ALA A 340 14.13 -4.16 20.99
C ALA A 340 14.39 -5.61 21.42
N THR A 341 15.44 -5.84 22.21
CA THR A 341 15.80 -7.17 22.73
C THR A 341 15.99 -7.08 24.24
N ASN A 342 15.20 -7.85 25.00
CA ASN A 342 15.16 -7.81 26.46
C ASN A 342 15.09 -6.38 27.04
N GLN A 343 14.31 -5.52 26.39
CA GLN A 343 14.17 -4.12 26.77
C GLN A 343 13.47 -4.01 28.13
N ILE A 344 13.92 -3.02 28.90
CA ILE A 344 13.32 -2.63 30.18
C ILE A 344 12.53 -1.34 29.97
N ASP A 345 11.30 -1.31 30.47
CA ASP A 345 10.42 -0.14 30.48
C ASP A 345 10.10 0.26 31.93
N ASN A 346 10.46 1.49 32.30
CA ASN A 346 10.19 2.04 33.64
C ASN A 346 8.81 2.72 33.66
N LEU A 347 8.00 2.38 34.67
CA LEU A 347 6.60 2.79 34.80
C LEU A 347 6.41 3.99 35.73
N ASP A 348 7.45 4.78 36.03
CA ASP A 348 7.46 5.84 37.06
C ASP A 348 6.32 6.87 36.96
N ARG A 349 5.68 7.01 35.80
CA ARG A 349 4.54 7.92 35.55
C ARG A 349 3.25 7.21 35.11
N VAL A 350 3.25 5.88 35.05
CA VAL A 350 2.11 5.08 34.60
C VAL A 350 1.47 4.43 35.82
N LYS A 351 0.32 4.97 36.24
CA LYS A 351 -0.50 4.35 37.29
C LYS A 351 -1.36 3.28 36.66
N LEU A 352 -1.25 2.04 37.14
CA LEU A 352 -2.08 0.91 36.73
C LEU A 352 -3.05 0.57 37.85
N SER A 353 -4.30 0.32 37.47
CA SER A 353 -5.33 -0.21 38.37
C SER A 353 -5.51 -1.70 38.14
N ALA A 354 -6.18 -2.37 39.08
CA ALA A 354 -6.69 -3.72 38.83
C ALA A 354 -7.57 -3.71 37.58
N ASN A 355 -7.43 -4.73 36.74
CA ASN A 355 -8.14 -4.91 35.46
C ASN A 355 -7.71 -3.96 34.34
N ASP A 356 -6.67 -3.14 34.53
CA ASP A 356 -6.01 -2.46 33.41
C ASP A 356 -5.12 -3.45 32.65
N SER A 357 -4.92 -3.20 31.36
CA SER A 357 -3.91 -3.91 30.56
C SER A 357 -2.83 -2.95 30.08
N LEU A 358 -1.58 -3.26 30.42
CA LEU A 358 -0.42 -2.53 29.90
C LEU A 358 -0.03 -3.14 28.55
N CYS A 359 -0.05 -2.33 27.50
CA CYS A 359 0.15 -2.79 26.13
C CYS A 359 1.41 -2.20 25.53
N TYR A 360 2.10 -3.02 24.74
CA TYR A 360 3.23 -2.63 23.91
C TYR A 360 2.85 -2.79 22.45
N VAL A 361 3.14 -1.77 21.66
CA VAL A 361 2.90 -1.74 20.22
C VAL A 361 4.20 -1.50 19.50
N VAL A 362 4.50 -2.40 18.56
CA VAL A 362 5.52 -2.17 17.54
C VAL A 362 4.82 -1.74 16.25
N MET A 363 5.40 -0.77 15.57
CA MET A 363 4.81 -0.17 14.37
C MET A 363 5.88 0.12 13.33
N VAL A 364 5.52 0.00 12.05
CA VAL A 364 6.41 0.25 10.91
C VAL A 364 5.64 0.95 9.78
N SER A 365 6.21 2.05 9.29
CA SER A 365 5.71 2.77 8.12
C SER A 365 6.22 2.14 6.84
N ASN A 366 5.57 2.43 5.70
CA ASN A 366 6.07 2.00 4.39
C ASN A 366 6.40 0.49 4.44
N TYR A 367 5.45 -0.28 4.96
CA TYR A 367 5.66 -1.66 5.40
C TYR A 367 5.58 -2.66 4.23
N ASN A 368 5.05 -2.25 3.09
CA ASN A 368 5.15 -2.99 1.84
C ASN A 368 5.39 -2.04 0.67
N GLY A 369 5.82 -2.58 -0.49
CA GLY A 369 6.21 -1.76 -1.64
C GLY A 369 5.11 -0.87 -2.26
N SER A 370 3.85 -1.02 -1.84
CA SER A 370 2.70 -0.22 -2.31
C SER A 370 2.14 0.74 -1.25
N ALA A 371 2.49 0.54 0.03
CA ALA A 371 1.99 1.33 1.13
C ALA A 371 2.68 2.71 1.14
N PRO A 372 1.94 3.81 1.30
CA PRO A 372 2.55 5.13 1.44
C PRO A 372 3.32 5.22 2.77
N SER A 373 4.29 6.13 2.85
CA SER A 373 5.09 6.35 4.06
C SER A 373 4.29 6.87 5.26
N THR A 374 3.05 7.31 5.04
CA THR A 374 2.10 7.74 6.07
C THR A 374 1.32 6.58 6.69
N ASP A 375 1.34 5.40 6.07
CA ASP A 375 0.60 4.24 6.57
C ASP A 375 1.51 3.36 7.41
N PHE A 376 1.03 3.01 8.60
CA PHE A 376 1.74 2.24 9.60
C PHE A 376 1.01 0.92 9.85
N LYS A 377 1.73 -0.18 9.67
CA LYS A 377 1.32 -1.51 10.14
C LYS A 377 1.84 -1.73 11.56
N TYR A 378 1.05 -2.35 12.42
CA TYR A 378 1.41 -2.51 13.82
C TYR A 378 1.02 -3.88 14.40
N ALA A 379 1.68 -4.27 15.48
CA ALA A 379 1.33 -5.43 16.30
C ALA A 379 1.33 -5.06 17.77
N VAL A 380 0.41 -5.62 18.54
CA VAL A 380 0.23 -5.31 19.97
C VAL A 380 0.27 -6.56 20.82
N LYS A 381 1.00 -6.50 21.93
CA LYS A 381 0.94 -7.47 23.03
C LYS A 381 0.60 -6.71 24.32
N CYS A 382 -0.39 -7.21 25.04
CA CYS A 382 -0.83 -6.64 26.30
C CYS A 382 -0.60 -7.62 27.45
N ILE A 383 -0.34 -7.05 28.62
CA ILE A 383 -0.07 -7.72 29.89
C ILE A 383 -1.17 -7.30 30.85
N ARG A 384 -1.78 -8.27 31.54
CA ARG A 384 -2.89 -8.00 32.45
C ARG A 384 -2.35 -7.50 33.78
N SER A 385 -2.95 -6.44 34.30
CA SER A 385 -2.69 -5.95 35.64
C SER A 385 -3.78 -6.43 36.58
N SER A 386 -3.40 -7.13 37.64
CA SER A 386 -4.34 -7.46 38.70
C SER A 386 -3.65 -7.33 40.06
N LYS A 387 -4.45 -7.19 41.10
CA LYS A 387 -3.94 -7.25 42.46
C LYS A 387 -3.65 -8.72 42.74
N ARG A 388 -2.40 -9.06 43.05
CA ARG A 388 -2.14 -10.38 43.61
C ARG A 388 -3.03 -10.54 44.84
N PRO A 389 -3.93 -11.52 44.90
CA PRO A 389 -4.65 -11.77 46.14
C PRO A 389 -3.59 -12.13 47.20
N LYS A 390 -3.54 -11.37 48.29
CA LYS A 390 -2.63 -11.62 49.43
C LYS A 390 -3.12 -12.84 50.21
N VAL A 391 -3.27 -13.99 49.54
CA VAL A 391 -3.65 -15.24 50.17
C VAL A 391 -2.38 -15.98 50.52
N GLN A 392 -2.03 -15.93 51.80
CA GLN A 392 -0.97 -16.76 52.37
C GLN A 392 -1.62 -18.05 52.86
N VAL A 393 -1.46 -19.15 52.12
CA VAL A 393 -1.92 -20.46 52.58
C VAL A 393 -0.85 -21.05 53.49
N TRP A 394 -1.07 -20.94 54.80
CA TRP A 394 -0.38 -21.77 55.78
C TRP A 394 -1.35 -22.87 56.19
N GLY A 395 -1.02 -24.12 55.87
CA GLY A 395 -1.72 -25.30 56.40
C GLY A 395 -3.25 -25.18 56.50
N GLY A 396 -3.96 -25.28 55.38
CA GLY A 396 -5.39 -25.62 55.38
C GLY A 396 -6.39 -24.50 55.71
N ASP A 397 -5.98 -23.26 55.96
CA ASP A 397 -6.91 -22.13 56.12
C ASP A 397 -6.58 -20.99 55.14
N ILE A 398 -7.60 -20.53 54.41
CA ILE A 398 -7.55 -19.36 53.52
C ILE A 398 -8.12 -18.17 54.29
N LYS A 399 -7.29 -17.16 54.57
CA LYS A 399 -7.75 -15.89 55.14
C LYS A 399 -7.76 -14.83 54.04
N THR A 400 -8.93 -14.28 53.76
CA THR A 400 -9.11 -13.07 52.94
C THR A 400 -9.77 -11.99 53.81
N ASP A 401 -9.63 -10.72 53.41
CA ASP A 401 -10.05 -9.55 54.21
C ASP A 401 -11.58 -9.34 54.30
N LYS A 402 -12.37 -10.35 53.91
CA LYS A 402 -13.82 -10.40 54.10
C LYS A 402 -14.16 -11.73 54.75
N GLU A 403 -15.12 -11.74 55.66
CA GLU A 403 -15.60 -12.97 56.34
C GLU A 403 -15.82 -14.09 55.33
N VAL A 404 -14.92 -15.06 55.32
CA VAL A 404 -15.13 -16.36 54.70
C VAL A 404 -15.49 -17.32 55.81
N ILE A 405 -16.73 -17.79 55.79
CA ILE A 405 -17.16 -18.93 56.60
C ILE A 405 -16.61 -20.19 55.90
N THR A 406 -15.44 -20.65 56.33
CA THR A 406 -14.99 -22.02 56.01
C THR A 406 -15.57 -22.99 57.04
N SER A 407 -15.82 -24.24 56.64
CA SER A 407 -16.48 -25.29 57.42
C SER A 407 -15.70 -25.79 58.66
N ARG A 408 -14.77 -24.99 59.19
CA ARG A 408 -13.98 -25.28 60.40
C ARG A 408 -14.21 -24.31 61.55
N THR A 409 -15.16 -23.38 61.45
CA THR A 409 -15.53 -22.51 62.58
C THR A 409 -16.71 -23.07 63.37
N SER A 410 -16.45 -24.13 64.15
CA SER A 410 -17.13 -24.49 65.42
C SER A 410 -16.45 -25.77 65.94
N ASN A 411 -15.87 -25.93 67.12
CA ASN A 411 -15.84 -25.20 68.38
C ASN A 411 -14.47 -25.48 69.02
N ASN A 412 -13.90 -24.52 69.76
CA ASN A 412 -12.83 -24.86 70.71
C ASN A 412 -13.41 -25.79 71.78
N VAL A 413 -12.91 -27.02 71.85
CA VAL A 413 -13.10 -27.91 72.99
C VAL A 413 -11.74 -28.01 73.67
N ASN A 414 -11.62 -27.48 74.89
CA ASN A 414 -10.47 -27.76 75.74
C ASN A 414 -10.51 -29.25 76.13
N VAL A 415 -9.51 -30.02 75.71
CA VAL A 415 -9.29 -31.40 76.15
C VAL A 415 -7.97 -31.44 76.92
N PRO A 416 -7.92 -32.03 78.14
CA PRO A 416 -6.67 -32.24 78.87
C PRO A 416 -5.71 -33.16 78.10
N ASP A 417 -4.40 -32.93 78.25
CA ASP A 417 -3.28 -33.43 77.42
C ASP A 417 -3.02 -34.96 77.39
N GLU A 418 -3.96 -35.81 77.79
CA GLU A 418 -3.75 -37.26 77.82
C GLU A 418 -4.69 -37.99 76.85
N ASN A 419 -4.16 -38.31 75.65
CA ASN A 419 -4.72 -39.15 74.56
C ASN A 419 -5.22 -38.45 73.28
N LEU A 420 -4.31 -37.77 72.56
CA LEU A 420 -4.52 -37.28 71.19
C LEU A 420 -4.32 -38.35 70.09
N SER A 421 -4.89 -39.54 70.21
CA SER A 421 -4.78 -40.55 69.12
C SER A 421 -6.06 -40.78 68.31
N ARG A 422 -7.24 -40.37 68.77
CA ARG A 422 -8.48 -40.42 67.95
C ARG A 422 -9.53 -39.40 68.40
N ILE A 423 -9.69 -38.33 67.63
CA ILE A 423 -10.98 -37.61 67.59
C ILE A 423 -11.81 -38.27 66.49
N GLU A 424 -12.47 -39.38 66.81
CA GLU A 424 -13.54 -39.89 65.96
C GLU A 424 -14.78 -39.04 66.22
N LEU A 425 -15.04 -38.06 65.33
CA LEU A 425 -16.29 -37.32 65.36
C LEU A 425 -17.43 -38.26 64.97
N ASP A 426 -18.38 -38.44 65.88
CA ASP A 426 -19.57 -39.26 65.68
C ASP A 426 -20.38 -38.76 64.45
N LYS A 427 -20.56 -39.66 63.47
CA LYS A 427 -21.27 -39.40 62.22
C LYS A 427 -22.71 -38.98 62.44
N THR A 428 -23.33 -39.41 63.53
CA THR A 428 -24.73 -39.12 63.88
C THR A 428 -24.88 -37.66 64.27
N SER A 429 -23.94 -37.15 65.07
CA SER A 429 -23.87 -35.75 65.50
C SER A 429 -23.60 -34.77 64.35
N ILE A 430 -22.80 -35.16 63.35
CA ILE A 430 -22.52 -34.34 62.15
C ILE A 430 -23.76 -34.24 61.25
N ARG A 431 -24.52 -35.33 61.10
CA ARG A 431 -25.72 -35.38 60.25
C ARG A 431 -26.89 -34.60 60.84
N ALA A 432 -27.06 -34.62 62.16
CA ALA A 432 -28.07 -33.81 62.86
C ALA A 432 -27.84 -32.30 62.69
N LYS A 433 -26.62 -31.88 62.31
CA LYS A 433 -26.23 -30.49 62.04
C LYS A 433 -26.34 -30.11 60.55
N GLY A 434 -26.86 -31.00 59.70
CA GLY A 434 -27.11 -30.74 58.27
C GLY A 434 -25.87 -30.81 57.37
N LEU A 435 -24.75 -31.35 57.86
CA LEU A 435 -23.51 -31.52 57.08
C LEU A 435 -23.48 -32.91 56.43
N TRP A 436 -23.58 -32.94 55.10
CA TRP A 436 -23.57 -34.17 54.29
C TRP A 436 -22.30 -34.23 53.43
N GLY A 437 -21.78 -35.43 53.20
CA GLY A 437 -20.69 -35.63 52.24
C GLY A 437 -21.13 -35.20 50.84
N THR A 438 -20.26 -34.50 50.11
CA THR A 438 -20.55 -34.04 48.75
C THR A 438 -20.97 -35.21 47.85
N GLY A 439 -22.16 -35.11 47.24
CA GLY A 439 -22.72 -36.13 46.35
C GLY A 439 -23.70 -37.12 46.99
N LEU A 440 -24.09 -36.91 48.26
CA LEU A 440 -25.12 -37.70 48.95
C LEU A 440 -26.32 -36.83 49.34
N ASP A 441 -27.53 -37.40 49.35
CA ASP A 441 -28.73 -36.77 49.90
C ASP A 441 -28.82 -36.95 51.42
N LYS A 442 -29.88 -36.35 52.00
CA LYS A 442 -30.22 -36.39 53.43
C LYS A 442 -30.50 -37.79 53.99
N ASP A 443 -30.63 -38.79 53.12
CA ASP A 443 -30.86 -40.19 53.49
C ASP A 443 -29.62 -41.06 53.20
N GLY A 444 -28.54 -40.45 52.67
CA GLY A 444 -27.26 -41.10 52.36
C GLY A 444 -27.18 -41.73 50.97
N ASN A 445 -28.14 -41.44 50.07
CA ASN A 445 -28.12 -41.95 48.70
C ASN A 445 -27.30 -41.05 47.79
N LYS A 446 -26.63 -41.63 46.80
CA LYS A 446 -25.83 -40.89 45.82
C LYS A 446 -26.76 -40.05 44.94
N ILE A 447 -26.55 -38.74 44.90
CA ILE A 447 -27.32 -37.83 44.04
C ILE A 447 -26.69 -37.86 42.64
N GLY A 448 -27.43 -38.40 41.66
CA GLY A 448 -27.08 -38.39 40.23
C GLY A 448 -26.49 -39.72 39.72
N GLY A 449 -27.20 -40.37 38.79
CA GLY A 449 -26.69 -41.50 37.99
C GLY A 449 -25.58 -41.08 37.02
N ASP A 450 -24.88 -42.08 36.47
CA ASP A 450 -23.63 -42.01 35.69
C ASP A 450 -23.27 -40.64 35.07
N VAL A 451 -22.19 -40.05 35.59
CA VAL A 451 -21.52 -38.89 35.00
C VAL A 451 -20.42 -39.40 34.06
N HIS A 452 -20.72 -39.44 32.76
CA HIS A 452 -19.71 -39.62 31.72
C HIS A 452 -18.97 -38.30 31.49
N PHE A 453 -17.68 -38.26 31.76
CA PHE A 453 -16.82 -37.12 31.41
C PHE A 453 -16.53 -37.13 29.90
N SER A 454 -17.08 -36.16 29.18
CA SER A 454 -16.66 -35.82 27.82
C SER A 454 -15.86 -34.51 27.84
N PRO A 455 -14.72 -34.40 27.14
CA PRO A 455 -13.92 -33.17 27.13
C PRO A 455 -14.61 -32.12 26.26
N GLY A 456 -15.27 -31.14 26.89
CA GLY A 456 -15.97 -30.08 26.17
C GLY A 456 -16.66 -29.00 27.02
N GLU A 457 -16.87 -29.20 28.32
CA GLU A 457 -17.66 -28.26 29.12
C GLU A 457 -16.80 -27.42 30.07
N TYR A 458 -16.03 -26.48 29.51
CA TYR A 458 -15.61 -25.28 30.25
C TYR A 458 -16.36 -24.07 29.69
N GLY A 459 -17.53 -23.81 30.27
CA GLY A 459 -18.25 -22.54 30.11
C GLY A 459 -18.07 -21.70 31.37
N PHE A 460 -17.36 -20.57 31.26
CA PHE A 460 -17.39 -19.52 32.28
C PHE A 460 -18.81 -19.03 32.48
N LYS A 461 -19.24 -18.84 33.73
CA LYS A 461 -20.49 -18.14 34.08
C LYS A 461 -20.13 -16.80 34.74
N GLY A 462 -20.80 -15.75 34.26
CA GLY A 462 -20.49 -14.32 34.38
C GLY A 462 -20.39 -13.76 35.79
#